data_AF-A0A3M1Q5H7-F1
#
_entry.id   AF-A0A3M1Q5H7-F1
#
_cell.length_a   1.000
_cell.length_b   1.000
_cell.length_c   1.000
_cell.angle_alpha   90.00
_cell.angle_beta   90.00
_cell.angle_gamma   90.00
#
_symmetry.space_group_name_H-M   'P 1'
#
loop_
_entity.id
_entity.type
_entity.pdbx_description
1 polymer ?
#
loop_
_entity_poly.entity_id
_entity_poly.type
_entity_poly.pdbx_seq_one_letter_code
_entity_poly.pdbx_strand_id
1 'polypeptide(L)'
;MIDRLPPGKVPWDLVARHVSGPLPGNVELGPGPGEDAALVRFGDALWAVASDPISFTAEQAGRLAVLVNANDVAVAGARPALFVAVLLVAPSEATPERIDRLLAEIRAACDELGVALIGGHTEVSPGLEHSVVVGTMLGPVEGRSLRTGGLAPGCRVSLAGWAGLEGSGVLLDEFGEALAGRIPAVELDALRAALAEHGISIVGPARAAAGVDGVVALHDVTEGGVGEALYEMARASGVTIEARPEAIPVLPATRRIAGLLSIDPAGLLGSGALLVGHEPDAADALARVVGALGLPFAEIGAVTGPAPEGSVSGLRRFPRDEVLRALALRGAAAWVFDMDGTLVDSPYDWTAIRRRLDVRSPSIIDDIEQRPEPGRTRAWQELRRIENHATERATAMPGARELLDLLRRHGVRTALVTNNSRENAEALLERFDLRFDLVITRDDGVWKPSPAPIERALDGLGVDPSRAVVVGDSRYDLEAGRTAGVRAVVILGPPDGEAGRQADLCFPNLDALARHAELCLDEGNAR
;
A
#
# COMPACT_ATOMS: atom_id res chain seq x y z
N MET A 1 0.79 12.26 -22.07
CA MET A 1 -0.55 11.69 -21.90
C MET A 1 -0.63 11.12 -20.50
N ILE A 2 -1.34 11.77 -19.59
CA ILE A 2 -1.83 11.13 -18.36
C ILE A 2 -3.29 11.57 -18.27
N ASP A 3 -4.17 10.82 -18.92
CA ASP A 3 -5.61 11.14 -19.04
C ASP A 3 -6.48 10.31 -18.07
N ARG A 4 -5.85 9.49 -17.21
CA ARG A 4 -6.54 8.60 -16.26
C ARG A 4 -5.87 8.62 -14.89
N LEU A 5 -6.68 8.61 -13.84
CA LEU A 5 -6.22 8.47 -12.46
C LEU A 5 -5.83 7.00 -12.17
N PRO A 6 -4.83 6.75 -11.31
CA PRO A 6 -4.53 5.39 -10.85
C PRO A 6 -5.67 4.84 -9.97
N PRO A 7 -5.74 3.50 -9.79
CA PRO A 7 -6.62 2.90 -8.78
C PRO A 7 -6.37 3.46 -7.37
N GLY A 8 -7.43 3.59 -6.57
CA GLY A 8 -7.38 4.12 -5.19
C GLY A 8 -8.22 5.38 -4.99
N LYS A 9 -7.99 6.10 -3.88
CA LYS A 9 -8.69 7.36 -3.56
C LYS A 9 -8.41 8.43 -4.63
N VAL A 10 -9.46 9.12 -5.09
CA VAL A 10 -9.33 10.28 -5.98
C VAL A 10 -8.65 11.44 -5.22
N PRO A 11 -7.66 12.14 -5.80
CA PRO A 11 -6.99 13.26 -5.14
C PRO A 11 -8.00 14.33 -4.66
N TRP A 12 -7.94 14.68 -3.37
CA TRP A 12 -8.87 15.63 -2.75
C TRP A 12 -8.93 16.98 -3.49
N ASP A 13 -7.80 17.49 -3.97
CA ASP A 13 -7.74 18.76 -4.70
C ASP A 13 -8.55 18.76 -6.01
N LEU A 14 -8.87 17.59 -6.57
CA LEU A 14 -9.79 17.47 -7.69
C LEU A 14 -11.24 17.48 -7.21
N VAL A 15 -11.55 16.74 -6.14
CA VAL A 15 -12.89 16.63 -5.55
C VAL A 15 -13.36 17.98 -4.99
N ALA A 16 -12.50 18.66 -4.22
CA ALA A 16 -12.76 19.94 -3.56
C ALA A 16 -13.21 21.05 -4.53
N ARG A 17 -12.79 21.00 -5.80
CA ARG A 17 -13.17 22.00 -6.83
C ARG A 17 -14.68 22.09 -7.03
N HIS A 18 -15.41 21.02 -6.74
CA HIS A 18 -16.85 20.92 -6.99
C HIS A 18 -17.67 20.67 -5.72
N VAL A 19 -17.11 20.02 -4.71
CA VAL A 19 -17.87 19.70 -3.48
C VAL A 19 -17.74 20.77 -2.40
N SER A 20 -16.70 21.62 -2.44
CA SER A 20 -16.52 22.69 -1.47
C SER A 20 -17.41 23.89 -1.84
N GLY A 21 -18.58 23.97 -1.22
CA GLY A 21 -19.56 25.03 -1.44
C GLY A 21 -20.36 25.37 -0.18
N PRO A 22 -21.20 26.43 -0.22
CA PRO A 22 -22.06 26.79 0.90
C PRO A 22 -23.05 25.65 1.20
N LEU A 23 -23.08 25.24 2.46
CA LEU A 23 -23.98 24.19 2.94
C LEU A 23 -25.20 24.80 3.64
N PRO A 24 -26.33 24.06 3.72
CA PRO A 24 -27.46 24.44 4.55
C PRO A 24 -27.03 24.67 6.00
N GLY A 25 -27.65 25.62 6.69
CA GLY A 25 -27.27 26.01 8.06
C GLY A 25 -27.47 24.92 9.13
N ASN A 26 -28.14 23.82 8.80
CA ASN A 26 -28.27 22.65 9.67
C ASN A 26 -27.17 21.60 9.43
N VAL A 27 -26.20 21.85 8.54
CA VAL A 27 -25.03 20.98 8.36
C VAL A 27 -23.86 21.58 9.15
N GLU A 28 -23.41 20.89 10.20
CA GLU A 28 -22.33 21.34 11.11
C GLU A 28 -20.95 20.88 10.67
N LEU A 29 -20.91 19.77 9.92
CA LEU A 29 -19.71 19.26 9.28
C LEU A 29 -20.11 18.70 7.90
N GLY A 30 -19.47 19.21 6.86
CA GLY A 30 -19.67 18.78 5.47
C GLY A 30 -18.44 18.10 4.91
N PRO A 31 -18.32 18.00 3.57
CA PRO A 31 -17.20 17.32 2.93
C PRO A 31 -15.88 18.03 3.25
N GLY A 32 -14.90 17.26 3.73
CA GLY A 32 -13.56 17.71 4.08
C GLY A 32 -12.52 16.60 3.89
N PRO A 33 -11.22 16.94 3.81
CA PRO A 33 -10.17 15.94 3.69
C PRO A 33 -10.06 15.11 4.98
N GLY A 34 -10.24 13.80 4.88
CA GLY A 34 -10.09 12.86 6.01
C GLY A 34 -11.24 12.91 7.04
N GLU A 35 -12.39 13.47 6.67
CA GLU A 35 -13.60 13.42 7.50
C GLU A 35 -14.42 12.18 7.13
N ASP A 36 -14.72 11.33 8.12
CA ASP A 36 -15.36 10.02 7.90
C ASP A 36 -16.90 10.13 7.81
N ALA A 37 -17.50 11.17 8.39
CA ALA A 37 -18.94 11.39 8.32
C ALA A 37 -19.32 12.88 8.28
N ALA A 38 -20.43 13.19 7.61
CA ALA A 38 -21.08 14.49 7.71
C ALA A 38 -21.91 14.59 8.99
N LEU A 39 -21.95 15.77 9.61
CA LEU A 39 -22.78 16.04 10.79
C LEU A 39 -23.94 16.95 10.42
N VAL A 40 -25.17 16.44 10.54
CA VAL A 40 -26.40 17.11 10.13
C VAL A 40 -27.40 17.16 11.28
N ARG A 41 -27.95 18.34 11.53
CA ARG A 41 -28.93 18.61 12.55
C ARG A 41 -30.35 18.38 12.01
N PHE A 42 -31.08 17.49 12.67
CA PHE A 42 -32.49 17.21 12.45
C PHE A 42 -33.30 17.60 13.69
N GLY A 43 -33.88 18.81 13.68
CA GLY A 43 -34.45 19.41 14.89
C GLY A 43 -33.36 19.70 15.90
N ASP A 44 -33.49 19.17 17.12
CA ASP A 44 -32.49 19.35 18.18
C ASP A 44 -31.39 18.28 18.17
N ALA A 45 -31.58 17.19 17.42
CA ALA A 45 -30.63 16.08 17.36
C ALA A 45 -29.57 16.29 16.28
N LEU A 46 -28.31 16.03 16.60
CA LEU A 46 -27.23 15.95 15.64
C LEU A 46 -27.06 14.50 15.18
N TRP A 47 -26.90 14.29 13.89
CA TRP A 47 -26.75 12.98 13.27
C TRP A 47 -25.47 12.93 12.45
N ALA A 48 -24.76 11.82 12.51
CA ALA A 48 -23.69 11.48 11.59
C ALA A 48 -24.23 10.70 10.40
N VAL A 49 -23.70 10.98 9.21
CA VAL A 49 -24.06 10.33 7.94
C VAL A 49 -22.78 9.99 7.18
N ALA A 50 -22.59 8.71 6.86
CA ALA A 50 -21.47 8.19 6.08
C ALA A 50 -21.96 7.33 4.91
N SER A 51 -21.17 7.25 3.84
CA SER A 51 -21.52 6.44 2.67
C SER A 51 -20.30 5.94 1.93
N ASP A 52 -20.11 4.62 1.96
CA ASP A 52 -18.95 3.97 1.38
C ASP A 52 -19.31 2.73 0.55
N PRO A 53 -18.64 2.54 -0.61
CA PRO A 53 -18.81 1.37 -1.45
C PRO A 53 -17.84 0.24 -1.09
N ILE A 54 -18.32 -0.99 -1.22
CA ILE A 54 -17.48 -2.19 -1.38
C ILE A 54 -17.43 -2.50 -2.87
N SER A 55 -16.30 -2.20 -3.50
CA SER A 55 -16.13 -2.22 -4.96
C SER A 55 -15.18 -3.31 -5.49
N PHE A 56 -14.63 -4.12 -4.59
CA PHE A 56 -13.77 -5.27 -4.93
C PHE A 56 -14.49 -6.58 -4.63
N THR A 57 -14.01 -7.66 -5.22
CA THR A 57 -14.55 -9.00 -5.01
C THR A 57 -14.26 -9.45 -3.58
N ALA A 58 -15.20 -9.23 -2.69
CA ALA A 58 -15.18 -9.76 -1.34
C ALA A 58 -16.20 -10.89 -1.20
N GLU A 59 -15.78 -11.96 -0.52
CA GLU A 59 -16.68 -13.08 -0.21
C GLU A 59 -17.92 -12.58 0.54
N GLN A 60 -17.69 -11.69 1.52
CA GLN A 60 -18.69 -11.12 2.43
C GLN A 60 -18.98 -9.63 2.17
N ALA A 61 -19.05 -9.22 0.89
CA ALA A 61 -19.25 -7.82 0.51
C ALA A 61 -20.48 -7.17 1.18
N GLY A 62 -21.55 -7.92 1.43
CA GLY A 62 -22.74 -7.40 2.10
C GLY A 62 -22.48 -7.04 3.56
N ARG A 63 -21.71 -7.87 4.29
CA ARG A 63 -21.32 -7.61 5.67
C ARG A 63 -20.38 -6.41 5.76
N LEU A 64 -19.36 -6.36 4.91
CA LEU A 64 -18.38 -5.28 4.88
C LEU A 64 -19.06 -3.92 4.64
N ALA A 65 -20.05 -3.85 3.73
CA ALA A 65 -20.79 -2.63 3.46
C ALA A 65 -21.48 -2.06 4.71
N VAL A 66 -22.00 -2.91 5.59
CA VAL A 66 -22.60 -2.46 6.86
C VAL A 66 -21.52 -2.02 7.84
N LEU A 67 -20.47 -2.81 8.03
CA LEU A 67 -19.45 -2.55 9.05
C LEU A 67 -18.61 -1.31 8.77
N VAL A 68 -18.14 -1.12 7.53
CA VAL A 68 -17.34 0.05 7.14
C VAL A 68 -18.13 1.32 7.41
N ASN A 69 -19.34 1.43 6.87
CA ASN A 69 -20.21 2.59 7.09
C ASN A 69 -20.61 2.77 8.57
N ALA A 70 -20.69 1.68 9.35
CA ALA A 70 -20.95 1.77 10.80
C ALA A 70 -19.76 2.34 11.56
N ASN A 71 -18.54 1.98 11.16
CA ASN A 71 -17.30 2.48 11.75
C ASN A 71 -17.19 4.00 11.57
N ASP A 72 -17.43 4.50 10.36
CA ASP A 72 -17.38 5.93 10.03
C ASP A 72 -18.36 6.77 10.87
N VAL A 73 -19.58 6.26 11.05
CA VAL A 73 -20.56 6.89 11.94
C VAL A 73 -20.12 6.82 13.40
N ALA A 74 -19.49 5.72 13.82
CA ALA A 74 -19.07 5.54 15.20
C ALA A 74 -17.93 6.48 15.63
N VAL A 75 -16.95 6.74 14.75
CA VAL A 75 -15.84 7.66 15.04
C VAL A 75 -16.28 9.11 15.15
N ALA A 76 -17.42 9.48 14.56
CA ALA A 76 -18.06 10.77 14.75
C ALA A 76 -18.74 10.94 16.13
N GLY A 77 -18.67 9.93 17.00
CA GLY A 77 -19.36 9.89 18.30
C GLY A 77 -20.85 9.56 18.19
N ALA A 78 -21.28 9.00 17.05
CA ALA A 78 -22.66 8.60 16.84
C ALA A 78 -22.87 7.11 17.02
N ARG A 79 -24.10 6.73 17.38
CA ARG A 79 -24.52 5.33 17.39
C ARG A 79 -25.11 4.98 16.02
N PRO A 80 -24.52 4.03 15.27
CA PRO A 80 -25.13 3.52 14.04
C PRO A 80 -26.59 3.08 14.31
N ALA A 81 -27.52 3.49 13.46
CA ALA A 81 -28.94 3.28 13.71
C ALA A 81 -29.74 2.88 12.47
N LEU A 82 -29.48 3.52 11.32
CA LEU A 82 -30.23 3.31 10.09
C LEU A 82 -29.27 3.04 8.93
N PHE A 83 -29.59 2.07 8.09
CA PHE A 83 -28.79 1.69 6.93
C PHE A 83 -29.62 1.65 5.65
N VAL A 84 -29.05 2.16 4.57
CA VAL A 84 -29.57 2.08 3.20
C VAL A 84 -28.53 1.35 2.36
N ALA A 85 -28.96 0.38 1.54
CA ALA A 85 -28.06 -0.43 0.73
C ALA A 85 -28.38 -0.32 -0.77
N VAL A 86 -27.41 0.04 -1.59
CA VAL A 86 -27.52 0.01 -3.06
C VAL A 86 -26.63 -1.11 -3.61
N LEU A 87 -27.24 -2.10 -4.25
CA LEU A 87 -26.56 -3.25 -4.83
C LEU A 87 -26.52 -3.09 -6.36
N LEU A 88 -25.33 -2.87 -6.91
CA LEU A 88 -25.07 -2.85 -8.35
C LEU A 88 -24.39 -4.16 -8.72
N VAL A 89 -25.15 -5.12 -9.24
CA VAL A 89 -24.71 -6.50 -9.46
C VAL A 89 -24.10 -6.62 -10.85
N ALA A 90 -22.87 -7.15 -10.93
CA ALA A 90 -22.24 -7.42 -12.21
C ALA A 90 -22.99 -8.52 -12.97
N PRO A 91 -23.15 -8.45 -14.30
CA PRO A 91 -23.88 -9.47 -15.06
C PRO A 91 -23.31 -10.88 -14.92
N SER A 92 -21.98 -10.99 -14.71
CA SER A 92 -21.27 -12.24 -14.43
C SER A 92 -21.62 -12.87 -13.08
N GLU A 93 -22.11 -12.07 -12.13
CA GLU A 93 -22.41 -12.46 -10.75
C GLU A 93 -23.92 -12.47 -10.45
N ALA A 94 -24.76 -12.12 -11.44
CA ALA A 94 -26.19 -11.92 -11.30
C ALA A 94 -26.99 -13.23 -11.19
N THR A 95 -26.70 -14.04 -10.18
CA THR A 95 -27.46 -15.23 -9.82
C THR A 95 -28.36 -14.97 -8.61
N PRO A 96 -29.53 -15.64 -8.51
CA PRO A 96 -30.37 -15.56 -7.31
C PRO A 96 -29.59 -15.86 -6.02
N GLU A 97 -28.72 -16.88 -6.03
CA GLU A 97 -27.94 -17.29 -4.87
C GLU A 97 -26.94 -16.22 -4.41
N ARG A 98 -26.31 -15.48 -5.35
CA ARG A 98 -25.42 -14.39 -4.99
C ARG A 98 -26.19 -13.23 -4.35
N ILE A 99 -27.33 -12.86 -4.92
CA ILE A 99 -28.18 -11.77 -4.42
C ILE A 99 -28.70 -12.12 -3.02
N ASP A 100 -29.25 -13.33 -2.84
CA ASP A 100 -29.76 -13.79 -1.55
C ASP A 100 -28.67 -13.77 -0.48
N ARG A 101 -27.46 -14.24 -0.81
CA ARG A 101 -26.31 -14.19 0.09
C ARG A 101 -25.94 -12.76 0.48
N LEU A 102 -25.80 -11.85 -0.49
CA LEU A 102 -25.46 -10.44 -0.20
C LEU A 102 -26.49 -9.78 0.72
N LEU A 103 -27.77 -9.98 0.46
CA LEU A 103 -28.84 -9.43 1.29
C LEU A 103 -28.88 -10.08 2.68
N ALA A 104 -28.63 -11.38 2.78
CA ALA A 104 -28.55 -12.08 4.07
C ALA A 104 -27.36 -11.59 4.91
N GLU A 105 -26.19 -11.37 4.31
CA GLU A 105 -25.02 -10.80 4.97
C GLU A 105 -25.29 -9.39 5.51
N ILE A 106 -25.89 -8.51 4.68
CA ILE A 106 -26.31 -7.16 5.10
C ILE A 106 -27.25 -7.26 6.30
N ARG A 107 -28.28 -8.11 6.18
CA ARG A 107 -29.29 -8.26 7.23
C ARG A 107 -28.68 -8.75 8.55
N ALA A 108 -27.82 -9.76 8.49
CA ALA A 108 -27.15 -10.31 9.67
C ALA A 108 -26.26 -9.28 10.36
N ALA A 109 -25.47 -8.51 9.59
CA ALA A 109 -24.63 -7.46 10.14
C ALA A 109 -25.43 -6.30 10.75
N CYS A 110 -26.55 -5.92 10.12
CA CYS A 110 -27.48 -4.95 10.70
C CYS A 110 -28.06 -5.44 12.03
N ASP A 111 -28.53 -6.70 12.09
CA ASP A 111 -29.10 -7.28 13.31
C ASP A 111 -28.05 -7.36 14.44
N GLU A 112 -26.81 -7.73 14.13
CA GLU A 112 -25.68 -7.78 15.08
C GLU A 112 -25.39 -6.41 15.72
N LEU A 113 -25.43 -5.33 14.93
CA LEU A 113 -25.18 -3.96 15.40
C LEU A 113 -26.44 -3.27 15.96
N GLY A 114 -27.62 -3.90 15.87
CA GLY A 114 -28.88 -3.26 16.22
C GLY A 114 -29.27 -2.10 15.29
N VAL A 115 -28.85 -2.17 14.03
CA VAL A 115 -29.12 -1.19 12.97
C VAL A 115 -30.34 -1.63 12.16
N ALA A 116 -31.21 -0.68 11.80
CA ALA A 116 -32.34 -0.96 10.91
C ALA A 116 -31.94 -0.78 9.44
N LEU A 117 -32.06 -1.83 8.63
CA LEU A 117 -32.07 -1.71 7.16
C LEU A 117 -33.40 -1.08 6.72
N ILE A 118 -33.37 0.18 6.30
CA ILE A 118 -34.59 0.99 6.06
C ILE A 118 -34.92 1.22 4.58
N GLY A 119 -34.03 0.86 3.67
CA GLY A 119 -34.24 1.05 2.24
C GLY A 119 -33.05 0.64 1.40
N GLY A 120 -33.18 0.81 0.09
CA GLY A 120 -32.13 0.46 -0.85
C GLY A 120 -32.55 0.46 -2.30
N HIS A 121 -31.61 0.06 -3.16
CA HIS A 121 -31.81 -0.20 -4.59
C HIS A 121 -31.07 -1.48 -4.98
N THR A 122 -31.59 -2.23 -5.94
CA THR A 122 -30.92 -3.44 -6.45
C THR A 122 -31.09 -3.51 -7.94
N GLU A 123 -29.97 -3.63 -8.65
CA GLU A 123 -29.94 -3.60 -10.10
C GLU A 123 -28.83 -4.50 -10.64
N VAL A 124 -29.08 -5.16 -11.78
CA VAL A 124 -28.03 -5.79 -12.58
C VAL A 124 -27.48 -4.73 -13.53
N SER A 125 -26.25 -4.29 -13.29
CA SER A 125 -25.67 -3.12 -13.97
C SER A 125 -24.66 -3.54 -15.04
N PRO A 126 -24.89 -3.22 -16.33
CA PRO A 126 -23.95 -3.58 -17.39
C PRO A 126 -22.62 -2.83 -17.26
N GLY A 127 -21.52 -3.47 -17.66
CA GLY A 127 -20.19 -2.87 -17.68
C GLY A 127 -19.42 -2.93 -16.36
N LEU A 128 -19.98 -3.57 -15.32
CA LEU A 128 -19.25 -3.91 -14.11
C LEU A 128 -18.48 -5.22 -14.27
N GLU A 129 -17.22 -5.20 -13.86
CA GLU A 129 -16.37 -6.39 -13.76
C GLU A 129 -16.77 -7.26 -12.55
N HIS A 130 -17.10 -6.59 -11.44
CA HIS A 130 -17.53 -7.19 -10.16
C HIS A 130 -18.69 -6.41 -9.56
N SER A 131 -19.51 -7.07 -8.73
CA SER A 131 -20.64 -6.40 -8.06
C SER A 131 -20.15 -5.37 -7.03
N VAL A 132 -20.87 -4.26 -6.90
CA VAL A 132 -20.60 -3.19 -5.95
C VAL A 132 -21.76 -3.08 -4.96
N VAL A 133 -21.46 -3.02 -3.65
CA VAL A 133 -22.45 -2.74 -2.61
C VAL A 133 -22.13 -1.38 -2.00
N VAL A 134 -23.01 -0.41 -2.19
CA VAL A 134 -22.88 0.93 -1.58
C VAL A 134 -23.75 1.00 -0.35
N GLY A 135 -23.13 1.24 0.80
CA GLY A 135 -23.83 1.50 2.05
C GLY A 135 -24.03 3.00 2.26
N THR A 136 -25.09 3.35 2.97
CA THR A 136 -25.22 4.65 3.63
C THR A 136 -25.71 4.42 5.05
N MET A 137 -24.93 4.82 6.03
CA MET A 137 -25.25 4.69 7.46
C MET A 137 -25.61 6.04 8.06
N LEU A 138 -26.62 6.05 8.93
CA LEU A 138 -27.01 7.20 9.73
C LEU A 138 -27.09 6.82 11.20
N GLY A 139 -26.67 7.73 12.07
CA GLY A 139 -26.74 7.53 13.51
C GLY A 139 -26.85 8.85 14.28
N PRO A 140 -27.66 8.93 15.36
CA PRO A 140 -27.63 10.09 16.24
C PRO A 140 -26.30 10.16 17.00
N VAL A 141 -25.75 11.36 17.13
CA VAL A 141 -24.60 11.65 18.00
C VAL A 141 -25.03 11.51 19.46
N GLU A 142 -24.33 10.66 20.22
CA GLU A 142 -24.60 10.44 21.64
C GLU A 142 -23.63 11.29 22.47
N GLY A 143 -24.13 12.36 23.10
CA GLY A 143 -23.30 13.28 23.87
C GLY A 143 -22.69 14.39 23.00
N ARG A 144 -21.41 14.26 22.65
CA ARG A 144 -20.68 15.24 21.82
C ARG A 144 -20.21 14.61 20.52
N SER A 145 -20.16 15.43 19.47
CA SER A 145 -19.53 15.01 18.21
C SER A 145 -18.02 14.93 18.36
N LEU A 146 -17.43 13.91 17.78
CA LEU A 146 -15.98 13.77 17.63
C LEU A 146 -15.63 13.86 16.13
N ARG A 147 -14.37 14.13 15.84
CA ARG A 147 -13.83 14.28 14.49
C ARG A 147 -12.44 13.66 14.43
N THR A 148 -11.93 13.48 13.22
CA THR A 148 -10.53 13.09 12.98
C THR A 148 -9.56 14.15 13.51
N GLY A 149 -9.95 15.43 13.40
CA GLY A 149 -9.22 16.57 13.95
C GLY A 149 -9.62 16.91 15.39
N GLY A 150 -8.76 17.63 16.11
CA GLY A 150 -9.03 18.09 17.48
C GLY A 150 -7.84 17.97 18.43
N LEU A 151 -6.72 17.43 17.96
CA LEU A 151 -5.49 17.31 18.72
C LEU A 151 -4.84 18.68 18.96
N ALA A 152 -4.30 18.86 20.15
CA ALA A 152 -3.50 20.02 20.53
C ALA A 152 -2.15 19.58 21.15
N PRO A 153 -1.11 20.44 21.17
CA PRO A 153 0.13 20.13 21.87
C PRO A 153 -0.13 19.69 23.32
N GLY A 154 0.46 18.55 23.70
CA GLY A 154 0.23 17.91 25.00
C GLY A 154 -0.76 16.74 24.97
N CYS A 155 -1.62 16.64 23.95
CA CYS A 155 -2.46 15.46 23.73
C CYS A 155 -1.60 14.19 23.50
N ARG A 156 -2.24 13.05 23.75
CA ARG A 156 -1.74 11.71 23.49
C ARG A 156 -2.56 11.05 22.41
N VAL A 157 -1.93 10.10 21.72
CA VAL A 157 -2.56 9.28 20.70
C VAL A 157 -2.34 7.83 21.06
N SER A 158 -3.44 7.09 21.19
CA SER A 158 -3.43 5.68 21.57
C SER A 158 -4.13 4.82 20.52
N LEU A 159 -3.67 3.59 20.36
CA LEU A 159 -4.32 2.57 19.54
C LEU A 159 -5.17 1.65 20.42
N ALA A 160 -6.43 1.48 20.07
CA ALA A 160 -7.28 0.39 20.54
C ALA A 160 -7.33 -0.70 19.46
N GLY A 161 -6.89 -1.92 19.77
CA GLY A 161 -6.80 -3.03 18.81
C GLY A 161 -5.38 -3.29 18.28
N TRP A 162 -5.29 -4.11 17.24
CA TRP A 162 -4.03 -4.62 16.69
C TRP A 162 -3.75 -4.00 15.32
N ALA A 163 -2.53 -3.53 15.09
CA ALA A 163 -2.14 -3.05 13.76
C ALA A 163 -2.03 -4.21 12.76
N GLY A 164 -2.60 -4.02 11.57
CA GLY A 164 -2.50 -4.95 10.45
C GLY A 164 -3.27 -6.27 10.63
N LEU A 165 -4.27 -6.32 11.52
CA LEU A 165 -5.04 -7.53 11.80
C LEU A 165 -5.76 -8.04 10.54
N GLU A 166 -6.58 -7.19 9.93
CA GLU A 166 -7.29 -7.51 8.69
C GLU A 166 -6.33 -7.81 7.55
N GLY A 167 -5.33 -6.96 7.31
CA GLY A 167 -4.33 -7.17 6.28
C GLY A 167 -3.59 -8.50 6.43
N SER A 168 -3.37 -8.97 7.65
CA SER A 168 -2.80 -10.31 7.90
C SER A 168 -3.74 -11.43 7.47
N GLY A 169 -5.05 -11.27 7.70
CA GLY A 169 -6.07 -12.21 7.22
C GLY A 169 -6.11 -12.27 5.70
N VAL A 170 -6.17 -11.11 5.04
CA VAL A 170 -6.14 -11.00 3.57
C VAL A 170 -4.89 -11.68 3.00
N LEU A 171 -3.71 -11.44 3.57
CA LEU A 171 -2.48 -12.07 3.11
C LEU A 171 -2.46 -13.58 3.33
N LEU A 172 -3.07 -14.09 4.40
CA LEU A 172 -3.19 -15.54 4.60
C LEU A 172 -4.13 -16.18 3.58
N ASP A 173 -5.23 -15.51 3.23
CA ASP A 173 -6.16 -16.01 2.23
C ASP A 173 -5.52 -15.98 0.83
N GLU A 174 -4.81 -14.90 0.52
CA GLU A 174 -4.12 -14.73 -0.76
C GLU A 174 -2.98 -15.74 -0.93
N PHE A 175 -2.06 -15.85 0.04
CA PHE A 175 -0.89 -16.73 -0.08
C PHE A 175 -1.13 -18.18 0.38
N GLY A 176 -2.23 -18.44 1.09
CA GLY A 176 -2.62 -19.77 1.57
C GLY A 176 -1.52 -20.48 2.36
N GLU A 177 -1.37 -21.79 2.12
CA GLU A 177 -0.35 -22.61 2.79
C GLU A 177 1.10 -22.20 2.53
N ALA A 178 1.40 -21.50 1.43
CA ALA A 178 2.77 -21.03 1.17
C ALA A 178 3.24 -20.07 2.28
N LEU A 179 2.31 -19.27 2.81
CA LEU A 179 2.55 -18.38 3.94
C LEU A 179 2.24 -19.07 5.29
N ALA A 180 1.09 -19.73 5.40
CA ALA A 180 0.66 -20.34 6.67
C ALA A 180 1.65 -21.42 7.17
N GLY A 181 2.19 -22.26 6.28
CA GLY A 181 3.16 -23.30 6.64
C GLY A 181 4.49 -22.78 7.19
N ARG A 182 4.76 -21.47 7.08
CA ARG A 182 5.97 -20.79 7.60
C ARG A 182 5.73 -20.12 8.96
N ILE A 183 4.53 -20.25 9.52
CA ILE A 183 4.10 -19.61 10.77
C ILE A 183 3.74 -20.70 11.80
N PRO A 184 4.21 -20.59 13.06
CA PRO A 184 3.83 -21.55 14.10
C PRO A 184 2.30 -21.60 14.27
N ALA A 185 1.74 -22.82 14.39
CA ALA A 185 0.30 -23.03 14.51
C ALA A 185 -0.34 -22.21 15.65
N VAL A 186 0.34 -22.11 16.79
CA VAL A 186 -0.12 -21.29 17.93
C VAL A 186 -0.26 -19.80 17.60
N GLU A 187 0.62 -19.26 16.74
CA GLU A 187 0.53 -17.86 16.30
C GLU A 187 -0.63 -17.69 15.30
N LEU A 188 -0.83 -18.65 14.39
CA LEU A 188 -1.95 -18.64 13.44
C LEU A 188 -3.31 -18.76 14.13
N ASP A 189 -3.43 -19.64 15.13
CA ASP A 189 -4.67 -19.83 15.86
C ASP A 189 -5.04 -18.57 16.64
N ALA A 190 -4.06 -17.89 17.23
CA ALA A 190 -4.28 -16.60 17.90
C ALA A 190 -4.71 -15.50 16.92
N LEU A 191 -4.11 -15.43 15.72
CA LEU A 191 -4.50 -14.49 14.68
C LEU A 191 -5.93 -14.74 14.19
N ARG A 192 -6.28 -16.01 13.91
CA ARG A 192 -7.63 -16.39 13.49
C ARG A 192 -8.68 -16.13 14.57
N ALA A 193 -8.34 -16.37 15.82
CA ALA A 193 -9.22 -16.04 16.95
C ALA A 193 -9.46 -14.53 17.04
N ALA A 194 -8.41 -13.71 16.93
CA ALA A 194 -8.56 -12.26 16.94
C ALA A 194 -9.38 -11.73 15.74
N LEU A 195 -9.18 -12.28 14.54
CA LEU A 195 -9.99 -11.96 13.36
C LEU A 195 -11.46 -12.34 13.55
N ALA A 196 -11.74 -13.50 14.15
CA ALA A 196 -13.11 -13.96 14.38
C ALA A 196 -13.82 -13.15 15.50
N GLU A 197 -13.10 -12.75 16.54
CA GLU A 197 -13.65 -12.05 17.69
C GLU A 197 -13.85 -10.56 17.43
N HIS A 198 -12.88 -9.91 16.78
CA HIS A 198 -12.89 -8.45 16.61
C HIS A 198 -13.22 -8.04 15.17
N GLY A 199 -12.82 -8.85 14.18
CA GLY A 199 -13.02 -8.55 12.76
C GLY A 199 -12.57 -7.14 12.40
N ILE A 200 -13.40 -6.45 11.62
CA ILE A 200 -13.15 -5.07 11.19
C ILE A 200 -13.98 -4.03 11.95
N SER A 201 -14.83 -4.45 12.90
CA SER A 201 -15.79 -3.53 13.55
C SER A 201 -15.13 -2.77 14.70
N ILE A 202 -15.17 -1.44 14.63
CA ILE A 202 -14.71 -0.55 15.71
C ILE A 202 -15.86 0.15 16.43
N VAL A 203 -17.13 -0.18 16.12
CA VAL A 203 -18.30 0.46 16.73
C VAL A 203 -18.27 0.36 18.25
N GLY A 204 -17.92 -0.81 18.80
CA GLY A 204 -17.76 -1.05 20.23
C GLY A 204 -16.71 -0.13 20.88
N PRO A 205 -15.42 -0.22 20.48
CA PRO A 205 -14.37 0.62 21.05
C PRO A 205 -14.58 2.12 20.80
N ALA A 206 -15.12 2.53 19.64
CA ALA A 206 -15.40 3.94 19.35
C ALA A 206 -16.45 4.52 20.29
N ARG A 207 -17.57 3.81 20.50
CA ARG A 207 -18.61 4.24 21.44
C ARG A 207 -18.12 4.25 22.89
N ALA A 208 -17.32 3.25 23.28
CA ALA A 208 -16.72 3.19 24.61
C ALA A 208 -15.76 4.37 24.85
N ALA A 209 -14.89 4.69 23.88
CA ALA A 209 -13.97 5.81 23.96
C ALA A 209 -14.70 7.16 23.94
N ALA A 210 -15.71 7.33 23.08
CA ALA A 210 -16.49 8.56 22.99
C ALA A 210 -17.18 8.95 24.32
N GLY A 211 -17.52 7.95 25.14
CA GLY A 211 -18.10 8.14 26.48
C GLY A 211 -17.10 8.56 27.56
N VAL A 212 -15.80 8.69 27.24
CA VAL A 212 -14.76 9.08 28.20
C VAL A 212 -14.45 10.58 28.08
N ASP A 213 -14.48 11.27 29.22
CA ASP A 213 -14.05 12.66 29.32
C ASP A 213 -12.55 12.79 28.99
N GLY A 214 -12.20 13.83 28.23
CA GLY A 214 -10.82 14.08 27.79
C GLY A 214 -10.44 13.43 26.45
N VAL A 215 -11.30 12.60 25.84
CA VAL A 215 -11.14 12.25 24.41
C VAL A 215 -11.35 13.50 23.55
N VAL A 216 -10.59 13.70 22.49
CA VAL A 216 -10.71 14.90 21.63
C VAL A 216 -10.82 14.57 20.15
N ALA A 217 -10.34 13.40 19.74
CA ALA A 217 -10.42 12.93 18.37
C ALA A 217 -10.54 11.40 18.33
N LEU A 218 -11.24 10.89 17.32
CA LEU A 218 -11.29 9.48 16.98
C LEU A 218 -11.07 9.35 15.48
N HIS A 219 -10.40 8.28 15.07
CA HIS A 219 -10.21 7.98 13.66
C HIS A 219 -10.00 6.48 13.49
N ASP A 220 -10.64 5.88 12.52
CA ASP A 220 -10.49 4.46 12.23
C ASP A 220 -9.18 4.21 11.46
N VAL A 221 -8.72 2.96 11.49
CA VAL A 221 -7.50 2.57 10.80
C VAL A 221 -7.90 1.75 9.58
N THR A 222 -7.71 2.29 8.37
CA THR A 222 -8.09 1.62 7.11
C THR A 222 -6.87 1.40 6.21
N GLU A 223 -6.90 1.89 4.97
CA GLU A 223 -5.84 1.73 3.98
C GLU A 223 -4.57 2.46 4.42
N GLY A 224 -3.42 1.78 4.35
CA GLY A 224 -2.15 2.34 4.82
C GLY A 224 -1.95 2.24 6.33
N GLY A 225 -2.88 1.58 7.04
CA GLY A 225 -2.73 1.16 8.42
C GLY A 225 -2.55 2.31 9.41
N VAL A 226 -1.94 1.98 10.55
CA VAL A 226 -1.73 2.92 11.67
C VAL A 226 -0.90 4.12 11.24
N GLY A 227 0.07 3.94 10.34
CA GLY A 227 0.96 5.02 9.95
C GLY A 227 0.29 6.09 9.09
N GLU A 228 -0.60 5.71 8.15
CA GLU A 228 -1.38 6.69 7.39
C GLU A 228 -2.47 7.32 8.26
N ALA A 229 -3.16 6.55 9.11
CA ALA A 229 -4.20 7.09 10.01
C ALA A 229 -3.62 8.11 11.03
N LEU A 230 -2.38 7.90 11.52
CA LEU A 230 -1.67 8.90 12.31
C LEU A 230 -1.42 10.19 11.52
N TYR A 231 -1.03 10.07 10.24
CA TYR A 231 -0.80 11.20 9.37
C TYR A 231 -2.10 11.96 9.07
N GLU A 232 -3.21 11.26 8.85
CA GLU A 232 -4.53 11.85 8.63
C GLU A 232 -5.00 12.65 9.86
N MET A 233 -4.89 12.10 11.08
CA MET A 233 -5.18 12.87 12.32
C MET A 233 -4.25 14.07 12.52
N ALA A 234 -2.95 13.91 12.22
CA ALA A 234 -1.97 15.00 12.33
C ALA A 234 -2.33 16.15 11.38
N ARG A 235 -2.71 15.82 10.14
CA ARG A 235 -3.13 16.77 9.10
C ARG A 235 -4.46 17.44 9.45
N ALA A 236 -5.46 16.67 9.87
CA ALA A 236 -6.77 17.19 10.26
C ALA A 236 -6.67 18.15 11.46
N SER A 237 -5.71 17.93 12.36
CA SER A 237 -5.47 18.77 13.53
C SER A 237 -4.45 19.89 13.32
N GLY A 238 -3.67 19.85 12.23
CA GLY A 238 -2.58 20.81 11.99
C GLY A 238 -1.46 20.72 13.03
N VAL A 239 -1.04 19.50 13.39
CA VAL A 239 -0.03 19.23 14.43
C VAL A 239 1.05 18.25 14.00
N THR A 240 2.14 18.19 14.78
CA THR A 240 3.14 17.12 14.71
C THR A 240 2.83 16.07 15.78
N ILE A 241 2.73 14.81 15.34
CA ILE A 241 2.67 13.63 16.21
C ILE A 241 4.03 12.95 16.21
N GLU A 242 4.65 12.81 17.39
CA GLU A 242 5.82 11.97 17.58
C GLU A 242 5.35 10.55 17.90
N ALA A 243 5.48 9.65 16.92
CA ALA A 243 5.07 8.26 17.04
C ALA A 243 6.12 7.41 17.78
N ARG A 244 5.65 6.35 18.43
CA ARG A 244 6.42 5.32 19.13
C ARG A 244 6.14 3.96 18.50
N PRO A 245 6.80 3.60 17.38
CA PRO A 245 6.52 2.36 16.65
C PRO A 245 6.62 1.11 17.52
N GLU A 246 7.53 1.09 18.49
CA GLU A 246 7.74 -0.01 19.43
C GLU A 246 6.55 -0.26 20.37
N ALA A 247 5.71 0.75 20.58
CA ALA A 247 4.51 0.66 21.43
C ALA A 247 3.28 0.14 20.66
N ILE A 248 3.34 0.08 19.32
CA ILE A 248 2.21 -0.36 18.49
C ILE A 248 1.91 -1.85 18.78
N PRO A 249 0.70 -2.19 19.25
CA PRO A 249 0.27 -3.56 19.41
C PRO A 249 0.20 -4.28 18.07
N VAL A 250 1.03 -5.32 17.91
CA VAL A 250 1.06 -6.19 16.73
C VAL A 250 1.07 -7.64 17.20
N LEU A 251 0.26 -8.51 16.60
CA LEU A 251 0.29 -9.94 16.90
C LEU A 251 1.61 -10.58 16.41
N PRO A 252 2.13 -11.63 17.08
CA PRO A 252 3.33 -12.34 16.62
C PRO A 252 3.22 -12.84 15.18
N ALA A 253 2.08 -13.44 14.80
CA ALA A 253 1.83 -13.88 13.43
C ALA A 253 1.93 -12.73 12.42
N THR A 254 1.31 -11.59 12.71
CA THR A 254 1.35 -10.39 11.85
C THR A 254 2.78 -9.89 11.65
N ARG A 255 3.61 -9.83 12.72
CA ARG A 255 5.02 -9.48 12.59
C ARG A 255 5.78 -10.46 11.70
N ARG A 256 5.47 -11.76 11.81
CA ARG A 256 6.11 -12.81 11.00
C ARG A 256 5.69 -12.74 9.54
N ILE A 257 4.40 -12.56 9.26
CA ILE A 257 3.86 -12.33 7.92
C ILE A 257 4.57 -11.13 7.29
N ALA A 258 4.62 -10.00 8.01
CA ALA A 258 5.27 -8.79 7.53
C ALA A 258 6.76 -9.01 7.21
N GLY A 259 7.47 -9.71 8.10
CA GLY A 259 8.88 -10.06 7.89
C GLY A 259 9.13 -10.99 6.69
N LEU A 260 8.26 -11.99 6.47
CA LEU A 260 8.34 -12.91 5.33
C LEU A 260 8.11 -12.20 4.00
N LEU A 261 7.20 -11.22 3.99
CA LEU A 261 6.83 -10.45 2.81
C LEU A 261 7.67 -9.17 2.63
N SER A 262 8.56 -8.85 3.58
CA SER A 262 9.37 -7.61 3.59
C SER A 262 8.52 -6.33 3.57
N ILE A 263 7.41 -6.36 4.29
CA ILE A 263 6.47 -5.24 4.45
C ILE A 263 6.45 -4.76 5.91
N ASP A 264 5.81 -3.63 6.17
CA ASP A 264 5.68 -3.06 7.53
C ASP A 264 4.27 -3.28 8.10
N PRO A 265 4.12 -3.88 9.30
CA PRO A 265 2.80 -4.09 9.90
C PRO A 265 2.05 -2.79 10.23
N ALA A 266 2.73 -1.66 10.41
CA ALA A 266 2.09 -0.38 10.65
C ALA A 266 1.43 0.21 9.39
N GLY A 267 1.79 -0.31 8.21
CA GLY A 267 1.21 0.08 6.91
C GLY A 267 0.21 -0.93 6.34
N LEU A 268 -0.05 -2.03 7.06
CA LEU A 268 -1.03 -3.03 6.66
C LEU A 268 -2.44 -2.54 6.95
N LEU A 269 -3.37 -2.91 6.06
CA LEU A 269 -4.80 -2.74 6.23
C LEU A 269 -5.24 -3.08 7.67
N GLY A 270 -5.77 -2.08 8.35
CA GLY A 270 -5.93 -2.11 9.81
C GLY A 270 -7.35 -2.10 10.32
N SER A 271 -8.38 -2.34 9.48
CA SER A 271 -9.75 -2.19 9.94
C SER A 271 -10.03 -3.13 11.11
N GLY A 272 -10.80 -2.63 12.08
CA GLY A 272 -10.91 -3.22 13.42
C GLY A 272 -9.98 -2.60 14.48
N ALA A 273 -9.11 -1.66 14.09
CA ALA A 273 -8.35 -0.84 15.02
C ALA A 273 -8.79 0.63 15.00
N LEU A 274 -8.66 1.31 16.15
CA LEU A 274 -9.13 2.68 16.37
C LEU A 274 -8.01 3.53 16.97
N LEU A 275 -7.77 4.69 16.38
CA LEU A 275 -6.95 5.73 16.98
C LEU A 275 -7.80 6.64 17.87
N VAL A 276 -7.29 6.88 19.07
CA VAL A 276 -7.92 7.74 20.08
C VAL A 276 -6.97 8.87 20.43
N GLY A 277 -7.34 10.09 20.05
CA GLY A 277 -6.71 11.31 20.52
C GLY A 277 -7.30 11.73 21.85
N HIS A 278 -6.49 11.92 22.88
CA HIS A 278 -6.98 12.24 24.22
C HIS A 278 -6.03 13.09 25.05
N GLU A 279 -6.57 13.73 26.09
CA GLU A 279 -5.81 14.35 27.17
C GLU A 279 -5.07 13.28 28.00
N PRO A 280 -3.90 13.58 28.59
CA PRO A 280 -3.13 12.61 29.37
C PRO A 280 -3.94 11.92 30.49
N ASP A 281 -4.81 12.66 31.17
CA ASP A 281 -5.57 12.15 32.32
C ASP A 281 -6.68 11.14 31.92
N ALA A 282 -7.04 11.06 30.64
CA ALA A 282 -8.04 10.11 30.14
C ALA A 282 -7.50 8.69 29.94
N ALA A 283 -6.16 8.50 29.96
CA ALA A 283 -5.51 7.25 29.56
C ALA A 283 -6.00 6.04 30.38
N ASP A 284 -6.08 6.17 31.71
CA ASP A 284 -6.49 5.06 32.60
C ASP A 284 -7.97 4.68 32.40
N ALA A 285 -8.83 5.66 32.11
CA ALA A 285 -10.24 5.40 31.83
C ALA A 285 -10.41 4.69 30.50
N LEU A 286 -9.70 5.14 29.47
CA LEU A 286 -9.67 4.52 28.14
C LEU A 286 -9.17 3.08 28.20
N ALA A 287 -8.05 2.85 28.88
CA ALA A 287 -7.50 1.50 29.06
C ALA A 287 -8.50 0.54 29.72
N ARG A 288 -9.30 1.01 30.69
CA ARG A 288 -10.34 0.21 31.33
C ARG A 288 -11.50 -0.11 30.39
N VAL A 289 -12.06 0.89 29.69
CA VAL A 289 -13.25 0.68 28.84
C VAL A 289 -12.91 -0.13 27.59
N VAL A 290 -11.72 0.08 26.99
CA VAL A 290 -11.23 -0.70 25.85
C VAL A 290 -10.83 -2.11 26.29
N GLY A 291 -10.14 -2.25 27.42
CA GLY A 291 -9.77 -3.56 27.96
C GLY A 291 -10.97 -4.44 28.32
N ALA A 292 -12.10 -3.85 28.72
CA ALA A 292 -13.35 -4.58 28.95
C ALA A 292 -13.94 -5.19 27.66
N LEU A 293 -13.51 -4.72 26.48
CA LEU A 293 -13.87 -5.27 25.16
C LEU A 293 -12.87 -6.33 24.66
N GLY A 294 -11.88 -6.72 25.48
CA GLY A 294 -10.85 -7.70 25.09
C GLY A 294 -9.77 -7.15 24.17
N LEU A 295 -9.76 -5.85 23.90
CA LEU A 295 -8.79 -5.21 22.99
C LEU A 295 -7.57 -4.70 23.75
N PRO A 296 -6.35 -4.79 23.16
CA PRO A 296 -5.20 -4.06 23.68
C PRO A 296 -5.41 -2.55 23.53
N PHE A 297 -4.83 -1.79 24.45
CA PHE A 297 -4.80 -0.33 24.41
C PHE A 297 -3.39 0.16 24.73
N ALA A 298 -2.80 0.95 23.84
CA ALA A 298 -1.43 1.44 24.01
C ALA A 298 -1.29 2.88 23.51
N GLU A 299 -0.58 3.71 24.28
CA GLU A 299 -0.16 5.04 23.82
C GLU A 299 0.96 4.89 22.80
N ILE A 300 0.66 5.24 21.54
CA ILE A 300 1.57 5.09 20.40
C ILE A 300 2.14 6.41 19.91
N GLY A 301 1.75 7.54 20.49
CA GLY A 301 2.30 8.83 20.11
C GLY A 301 1.91 9.99 21.02
N ALA A 302 2.62 11.09 20.86
CA ALA A 302 2.37 12.34 21.59
C ALA A 302 2.40 13.54 20.63
N VAL A 303 1.53 14.52 20.88
CA VAL A 303 1.45 15.74 20.08
C VAL A 303 2.46 16.75 20.62
N THR A 304 3.45 17.12 19.81
CA THR A 304 4.60 17.93 20.25
C THR A 304 4.49 19.41 19.90
N GLY A 305 3.77 19.76 18.83
CA GLY A 305 3.65 21.15 18.39
C GLY A 305 2.75 21.32 17.16
N PRO A 306 2.51 22.56 16.73
CA PRO A 306 1.73 22.84 15.54
C PRO A 306 2.51 22.53 14.25
N ALA A 307 1.80 22.02 13.24
CA ALA A 307 2.29 21.81 11.87
C ALA A 307 1.10 21.88 10.89
N PRO A 308 0.90 22.99 10.16
CA PRO A 308 -0.31 23.21 9.36
C PRO A 308 -0.63 22.12 8.31
N GLU A 309 0.38 21.43 7.78
CA GLU A 309 0.19 20.34 6.81
C GLU A 309 0.08 18.94 7.46
N GLY A 310 0.17 18.87 8.79
CA GLY A 310 0.32 17.63 9.54
C GLY A 310 1.71 17.02 9.39
N SER A 311 2.25 16.47 10.47
CA SER A 311 3.52 15.74 10.41
C SER A 311 3.53 14.57 11.40
N VAL A 312 4.17 13.47 11.01
CA VAL A 312 4.43 12.34 11.89
C VAL A 312 5.94 12.08 11.90
N SER A 313 6.56 12.11 13.08
CA SER A 313 7.95 11.71 13.27
C SER A 313 8.03 10.33 13.93
N GLY A 314 9.13 9.60 13.71
CA GLY A 314 9.34 8.27 14.29
C GLY A 314 8.71 7.12 13.51
N LEU A 315 7.75 7.39 12.61
CA LEU A 315 7.15 6.40 11.73
C LEU A 315 7.04 6.96 10.30
N ARG A 316 7.28 6.11 9.28
CA ARG A 316 7.13 6.52 7.88
C ARG A 316 5.65 6.67 7.51
N ARG A 317 5.37 7.41 6.43
CA ARG A 317 4.03 7.52 5.85
C ARG A 317 3.72 6.32 4.94
N PHE A 318 2.45 5.92 4.86
CA PHE A 318 1.97 4.78 4.08
C PHE A 318 0.82 5.19 3.15
N PRO A 319 1.09 5.97 2.10
CA PRO A 319 0.04 6.47 1.20
C PRO A 319 -0.62 5.38 0.35
N ARG A 320 -0.16 4.13 0.46
CA ARG A 320 -0.69 2.92 -0.17
C ARG A 320 -0.54 1.77 0.82
N ASP A 321 -1.51 0.86 0.80
CA ASP A 321 -1.50 -0.30 1.68
C ASP A 321 -0.33 -1.25 1.42
N GLU A 322 0.26 -1.78 2.48
CA GLU A 322 1.32 -2.78 2.39
C GLU A 322 0.81 -4.13 1.86
N VAL A 323 -0.49 -4.44 1.93
CA VAL A 323 -1.10 -5.60 1.25
C VAL A 323 -0.90 -5.51 -0.26
N LEU A 324 -1.11 -4.34 -0.86
CA LEU A 324 -0.90 -4.14 -2.30
C LEU A 324 0.58 -4.31 -2.67
N ARG A 325 1.49 -3.84 -1.82
CA ARG A 325 2.93 -4.05 -2.00
C ARG A 325 3.26 -5.54 -1.93
N ALA A 326 2.70 -6.26 -0.97
CA ALA A 326 2.91 -7.69 -0.81
C ALA A 326 2.48 -8.51 -2.03
N LEU A 327 1.41 -8.08 -2.71
CA LEU A 327 0.86 -8.76 -3.89
C LEU A 327 1.42 -8.25 -5.22
N ALA A 328 2.31 -7.25 -5.19
CA ALA A 328 2.75 -6.54 -6.39
C ALA A 328 3.48 -7.45 -7.39
N LEU A 329 4.19 -8.47 -6.91
CA LEU A 329 4.93 -9.43 -7.75
C LEU A 329 4.10 -10.63 -8.21
N ARG A 330 2.91 -10.83 -7.64
CA ARG A 330 2.05 -11.97 -7.93
C ARG A 330 1.49 -11.90 -9.35
N GLY A 331 1.51 -13.03 -10.07
CA GLY A 331 0.99 -13.14 -11.44
C GLY A 331 1.84 -12.48 -12.53
N ALA A 332 3.04 -11.99 -12.18
CA ALA A 332 3.99 -11.45 -13.15
C ALA A 332 4.48 -12.54 -14.12
N ALA A 333 4.38 -12.26 -15.43
CA ALA A 333 4.79 -13.18 -16.49
C ALA A 333 6.22 -12.93 -16.97
N ALA A 334 6.77 -11.73 -16.74
CA ALA A 334 8.15 -11.39 -17.08
C ALA A 334 8.81 -10.51 -16.03
N TRP A 335 10.11 -10.71 -15.84
CA TRP A 335 10.97 -9.87 -15.00
C TRP A 335 12.12 -9.31 -15.84
N VAL A 336 12.25 -7.99 -15.82
CA VAL A 336 13.29 -7.23 -16.51
C VAL A 336 14.30 -6.75 -15.49
N PHE A 337 15.55 -7.15 -15.63
CA PHE A 337 16.62 -6.83 -14.68
C PHE A 337 17.58 -5.80 -15.27
N ASP A 338 18.05 -4.89 -14.42
CA ASP A 338 19.33 -4.23 -14.64
C ASP A 338 20.52 -5.15 -14.30
N MET A 339 21.72 -4.79 -14.77
CA MET A 339 22.94 -5.56 -14.53
C MET A 339 23.73 -5.04 -13.32
N ASP A 340 24.26 -3.82 -13.40
CA ASP A 340 25.21 -3.29 -12.43
C ASP A 340 24.49 -2.79 -11.18
N GLY A 341 25.02 -3.07 -10.00
CA GLY A 341 24.33 -2.75 -8.72
C GLY A 341 23.11 -3.65 -8.44
N THR A 342 22.64 -4.41 -9.43
CA THR A 342 21.49 -5.32 -9.32
C THR A 342 21.91 -6.78 -9.31
N LEU A 343 22.49 -7.29 -10.40
CA LEU A 343 22.94 -8.68 -10.55
C LEU A 343 24.45 -8.84 -10.36
N VAL A 344 25.19 -7.78 -10.61
CA VAL A 344 26.65 -7.74 -10.60
C VAL A 344 27.11 -6.49 -9.84
N ASP A 345 28.03 -6.67 -8.90
CA ASP A 345 28.79 -5.57 -8.33
C ASP A 345 29.99 -5.27 -9.24
N SER A 346 29.88 -4.19 -9.99
CA SER A 346 30.94 -3.67 -10.85
C SER A 346 31.54 -2.43 -10.19
N PRO A 347 32.86 -2.38 -9.92
CA PRO A 347 33.48 -1.29 -9.17
C PRO A 347 33.65 -0.03 -10.03
N TYR A 348 32.53 0.61 -10.39
CA TYR A 348 32.49 1.85 -11.15
C TYR A 348 32.64 3.05 -10.22
N ASP A 349 33.73 3.81 -10.40
CA ASP A 349 33.80 5.17 -9.88
C ASP A 349 33.12 6.12 -10.88
N TRP A 350 31.80 6.26 -10.76
CA TRP A 350 31.01 7.15 -11.61
C TRP A 350 31.52 8.60 -11.60
N THR A 351 32.09 9.06 -10.48
CA THR A 351 32.64 10.42 -10.38
C THR A 351 33.92 10.55 -11.20
N ALA A 352 34.82 9.57 -11.12
CA ALA A 352 36.03 9.53 -11.93
C ALA A 352 35.71 9.35 -13.42
N ILE A 353 34.74 8.50 -13.77
CA ILE A 353 34.29 8.30 -15.17
C ILE A 353 33.79 9.62 -15.75
N ARG A 354 32.88 10.30 -15.05
CA ARG A 354 32.32 11.59 -15.51
C ARG A 354 33.39 12.65 -15.69
N ARG A 355 34.34 12.74 -14.74
CA ARG A 355 35.47 13.67 -14.84
C ARG A 355 36.38 13.35 -16.02
N ARG A 356 36.68 12.06 -16.22
CA ARG A 356 37.59 11.58 -17.27
C ARG A 356 37.01 11.74 -18.67
N LEU A 357 35.69 11.60 -18.79
CA LEU A 357 34.96 11.80 -20.04
C LEU A 357 34.52 13.26 -20.26
N ASP A 358 34.72 14.18 -19.31
CA ASP A 358 34.18 15.56 -19.30
C ASP A 358 32.66 15.60 -19.53
N VAL A 359 31.92 14.71 -18.84
CA VAL A 359 30.45 14.66 -18.90
C VAL A 359 29.86 15.70 -17.95
N ARG A 360 28.95 16.52 -18.47
CA ARG A 360 28.30 17.59 -17.69
C ARG A 360 26.80 17.39 -17.54
N SER A 361 26.18 16.62 -18.43
CA SER A 361 24.76 16.28 -18.33
C SER A 361 24.50 15.14 -17.32
N PRO A 362 23.27 14.95 -16.81
CA PRO A 362 22.94 13.82 -15.93
C PRO A 362 23.28 12.44 -16.54
N SER A 363 23.06 12.26 -17.85
CA SER A 363 23.27 11.01 -18.58
C SER A 363 24.61 11.00 -19.32
N ILE A 364 25.49 10.05 -18.99
CA ILE A 364 26.78 9.87 -19.69
C ILE A 364 26.54 9.56 -21.17
N ILE A 365 25.55 8.73 -21.48
CA ILE A 365 25.26 8.29 -22.85
C ILE A 365 24.80 9.47 -23.70
N ASP A 366 23.83 10.25 -23.23
CA ASP A 366 23.29 11.37 -24.00
C ASP A 366 24.35 12.47 -24.20
N ASP A 367 25.20 12.72 -23.20
CA ASP A 367 26.31 13.66 -23.31
C ASP A 367 27.32 13.22 -24.37
N ILE A 368 27.64 11.91 -24.45
CA ILE A 368 28.54 11.38 -25.47
C ILE A 368 27.90 11.45 -26.87
N GLU A 369 26.63 11.06 -27.00
CA GLU A 369 25.93 11.07 -28.30
C GLU A 369 25.76 12.47 -28.91
N GLN A 370 25.66 13.49 -28.07
CA GLN A 370 25.57 14.89 -28.53
C GLN A 370 26.92 15.46 -29.02
N ARG A 371 28.04 14.75 -28.87
CA ARG A 371 29.37 15.24 -29.28
C ARG A 371 29.58 15.11 -30.79
N PRO A 372 30.24 16.08 -31.44
CA PRO A 372 30.68 15.93 -32.82
C PRO A 372 31.83 14.91 -32.93
N GLU A 373 31.97 14.30 -34.11
CA GLU A 373 33.15 13.48 -34.42
C GLU A 373 34.42 14.36 -34.51
N PRO A 374 35.59 13.86 -34.09
CA PRO A 374 35.87 12.50 -33.59
C PRO A 374 35.69 12.35 -32.06
N GLY A 375 35.17 13.37 -31.38
CA GLY A 375 35.06 13.43 -29.92
C GLY A 375 34.16 12.33 -29.35
N ARG A 376 33.04 12.07 -30.02
CA ARG A 376 32.12 10.97 -29.67
C ARG A 376 32.80 9.61 -29.73
N THR A 377 33.45 9.28 -30.85
CA THR A 377 34.19 8.01 -31.00
C THR A 377 35.24 7.83 -29.90
N ARG A 378 36.01 8.88 -29.58
CA ARG A 378 37.03 8.82 -28.53
C ARG A 378 36.43 8.59 -27.13
N ALA A 379 35.32 9.25 -26.81
CA ALA A 379 34.65 9.09 -25.53
C ALA A 379 34.09 7.67 -25.37
N TRP A 380 33.49 7.11 -26.42
CA TRP A 380 33.02 5.72 -26.43
C TRP A 380 34.16 4.72 -26.25
N GLN A 381 35.30 4.91 -26.92
CA GLN A 381 36.48 4.05 -26.75
C GLN A 381 37.01 4.09 -25.31
N GLU A 382 37.03 5.27 -24.70
CA GLU A 382 37.50 5.41 -23.33
C GLU A 382 36.54 4.79 -22.32
N LEU A 383 35.22 4.98 -22.50
CA LEU A 383 34.22 4.33 -21.65
C LEU A 383 34.31 2.80 -21.76
N ARG A 384 34.47 2.24 -22.98
CA ARG A 384 34.69 0.79 -23.17
C ARG A 384 35.93 0.29 -22.41
N ARG A 385 37.04 1.04 -22.38
CA ARG A 385 38.23 0.64 -21.61
C ARG A 385 37.94 0.57 -20.11
N ILE A 386 37.18 1.53 -19.59
CA ILE A 386 36.80 1.56 -18.17
C ILE A 386 35.85 0.39 -17.85
N GLU A 387 34.85 0.16 -18.71
CA GLU A 387 33.92 -0.98 -18.62
C GLU A 387 34.67 -2.31 -18.61
N ASN A 388 35.62 -2.52 -19.53
CA ASN A 388 36.41 -3.76 -19.58
C ASN A 388 37.25 -3.97 -18.31
N HIS A 389 37.82 -2.90 -17.75
CA HIS A 389 38.57 -3.02 -16.49
C HIS A 389 37.66 -3.32 -15.29
N ALA A 390 36.47 -2.72 -15.23
CA ALA A 390 35.48 -3.02 -14.20
C ALA A 390 34.99 -4.47 -14.30
N THR A 391 34.77 -4.97 -15.52
CA THR A 391 34.37 -6.35 -15.84
C THR A 391 35.30 -7.38 -15.21
N GLU A 392 36.62 -7.18 -15.31
CA GLU A 392 37.63 -8.09 -14.76
C GLU A 392 37.50 -8.23 -13.24
N ARG A 393 37.10 -7.16 -12.56
CA ARG A 393 37.00 -7.07 -11.10
C ARG A 393 35.59 -7.29 -10.56
N ALA A 394 34.61 -7.40 -11.45
CA ALA A 394 33.23 -7.58 -11.08
C ALA A 394 33.00 -8.87 -10.29
N THR A 395 31.99 -8.86 -9.43
CA THR A 395 31.51 -10.03 -8.68
C THR A 395 30.00 -10.16 -8.83
N ALA A 396 29.49 -11.38 -8.96
CA ALA A 396 28.04 -11.61 -8.94
C ALA A 396 27.46 -11.20 -7.58
N MET A 397 26.30 -10.55 -7.60
CA MET A 397 25.55 -10.28 -6.38
C MET A 397 25.05 -11.60 -5.79
N PRO A 398 25.12 -11.80 -4.46
CA PRO A 398 24.56 -12.99 -3.81
C PRO A 398 23.09 -13.16 -4.14
N GLY A 399 22.67 -14.38 -4.50
CA GLY A 399 21.28 -14.70 -4.85
C GLY A 399 20.87 -14.46 -6.30
N ALA A 400 21.74 -13.87 -7.14
CA ALA A 400 21.41 -13.52 -8.53
C ALA A 400 21.05 -14.75 -9.37
N ARG A 401 21.87 -15.79 -9.29
CA ARG A 401 21.64 -17.04 -10.02
C ARG A 401 20.41 -17.76 -9.48
N GLU A 402 20.30 -17.86 -8.16
CA GLU A 402 19.23 -18.54 -7.46
C GLU A 402 17.86 -17.94 -7.80
N LEU A 403 17.77 -16.60 -7.87
CA LEU A 403 16.55 -15.90 -8.29
C LEU A 403 16.21 -16.17 -9.76
N LEU A 404 17.18 -16.09 -10.68
CA LEU A 404 16.94 -16.35 -12.09
C LEU A 404 16.50 -17.80 -12.34
N ASP A 405 17.10 -18.76 -11.63
CA ASP A 405 16.70 -20.17 -11.71
C ASP A 405 15.33 -20.42 -11.07
N LEU A 406 14.99 -19.72 -9.97
CA LEU A 406 13.65 -19.74 -9.38
C LEU A 406 12.58 -19.28 -10.39
N LEU A 407 12.80 -18.13 -11.04
CA LEU A 407 11.89 -17.58 -12.04
C LEU A 407 11.72 -18.53 -13.23
N ARG A 408 12.84 -19.07 -13.75
CA ARG A 408 12.81 -20.03 -14.86
C ARG A 408 12.02 -21.29 -14.53
N ARG A 409 12.17 -21.83 -13.31
CA ARG A 409 11.42 -23.02 -12.86
C ARG A 409 9.90 -22.79 -12.82
N HIS A 410 9.47 -21.56 -12.60
CA HIS A 410 8.06 -21.16 -12.59
C HIS A 410 7.58 -20.60 -13.93
N GLY A 411 8.39 -20.74 -15.00
CA GLY A 411 8.00 -20.30 -16.34
C GLY A 411 7.94 -18.78 -16.54
N VAL A 412 8.46 -18.00 -15.59
CA VAL A 412 8.54 -16.54 -15.72
C VAL A 412 9.67 -16.19 -16.68
N ARG A 413 9.36 -15.37 -17.68
CA ARG A 413 10.35 -14.91 -18.67
C ARG A 413 11.30 -13.89 -18.04
N THR A 414 12.57 -13.91 -18.44
CA THR A 414 13.55 -12.95 -17.94
C THR A 414 14.22 -12.18 -19.07
N ALA A 415 14.35 -10.87 -18.90
CA ALA A 415 15.16 -10.03 -19.78
C ALA A 415 16.21 -9.25 -18.99
N LEU A 416 17.38 -9.04 -19.60
CA LEU A 416 18.37 -8.08 -19.12
C LEU A 416 18.24 -6.78 -19.93
N VAL A 417 18.11 -5.65 -19.24
CA VAL A 417 18.15 -4.31 -19.82
C VAL A 417 19.26 -3.51 -19.14
N THR A 418 20.38 -3.34 -19.83
CA THR A 418 21.56 -2.64 -19.31
C THR A 418 21.98 -1.48 -20.20
N ASN A 419 22.53 -0.43 -19.58
CA ASN A 419 23.16 0.68 -20.28
C ASN A 419 24.62 0.38 -20.70
N ASN A 420 25.13 -0.83 -20.43
CA ASN A 420 26.45 -1.28 -20.86
C ASN A 420 26.48 -1.72 -22.32
N SER A 421 27.69 -1.92 -22.86
CA SER A 421 27.89 -2.51 -24.18
C SER A 421 27.51 -4.00 -24.21
N ARG A 422 27.17 -4.50 -25.40
CA ARG A 422 26.83 -5.92 -25.62
C ARG A 422 27.98 -6.86 -25.23
N GLU A 423 29.20 -6.51 -25.65
CA GLU A 423 30.42 -7.25 -25.32
C GLU A 423 30.61 -7.40 -23.80
N ASN A 424 30.43 -6.31 -23.04
CA ASN A 424 30.55 -6.30 -21.59
C ASN A 424 29.48 -7.16 -20.91
N ALA A 425 28.22 -6.98 -21.32
CA ALA A 425 27.09 -7.72 -20.77
C ALA A 425 27.26 -9.23 -21.01
N GLU A 426 27.56 -9.64 -22.25
CA GLU A 426 27.74 -11.05 -22.61
C GLU A 426 28.92 -11.69 -21.84
N ALA A 427 30.02 -10.97 -21.66
CA ALA A 427 31.16 -11.46 -20.88
C ALA A 427 30.81 -11.71 -19.40
N LEU A 428 30.01 -10.84 -18.78
CA LEU A 428 29.59 -10.99 -17.38
C LEU A 428 28.53 -12.09 -17.21
N LEU A 429 27.58 -12.18 -18.15
CA LEU A 429 26.60 -13.26 -18.20
C LEU A 429 27.28 -14.62 -18.32
N GLU A 430 28.28 -14.76 -19.19
CA GLU A 430 29.05 -16.01 -19.33
C GLU A 430 29.87 -16.30 -18.06
N ARG A 431 30.61 -15.32 -17.54
CA ARG A 431 31.48 -15.48 -16.37
C ARG A 431 30.72 -15.95 -15.13
N PHE A 432 29.51 -15.43 -14.92
CA PHE A 432 28.68 -15.77 -13.77
C PHE A 432 27.57 -16.79 -14.10
N ASP A 433 27.53 -17.30 -15.33
CA ASP A 433 26.50 -18.17 -15.93
C ASP A 433 25.08 -17.78 -15.50
N LEU A 434 24.79 -16.51 -15.77
CA LEU A 434 23.46 -15.90 -15.68
C LEU A 434 22.82 -15.98 -17.07
N ARG A 435 21.57 -16.44 -17.15
CA ARG A 435 20.89 -16.63 -18.44
C ARG A 435 19.53 -15.94 -18.47
N PHE A 436 19.28 -15.26 -19.58
CA PHE A 436 18.08 -14.51 -19.88
C PHE A 436 17.46 -15.00 -21.18
N ASP A 437 16.14 -14.88 -21.31
CA ASP A 437 15.45 -15.15 -22.57
C ASP A 437 15.75 -14.06 -23.62
N LEU A 438 16.04 -12.84 -23.15
CA LEU A 438 16.35 -11.69 -23.99
C LEU A 438 17.36 -10.75 -23.33
N VAL A 439 18.24 -10.14 -24.12
CA VAL A 439 19.23 -9.15 -23.65
C VAL A 439 19.19 -7.92 -24.53
N ILE A 440 18.81 -6.79 -23.93
CA ILE A 440 18.85 -5.45 -24.50
C ILE A 440 19.99 -4.68 -23.84
N THR A 441 20.87 -4.14 -24.67
CA THR A 441 22.01 -3.33 -24.24
C THR A 441 21.97 -1.96 -24.90
N ARG A 442 22.85 -1.06 -24.47
CA ARG A 442 23.04 0.24 -25.12
C ARG A 442 23.30 0.14 -26.63
N ASP A 443 23.98 -0.92 -27.07
CA ASP A 443 24.33 -1.09 -28.48
C ASP A 443 23.09 -1.39 -29.37
N ASP A 444 21.92 -1.65 -28.77
CA ASP A 444 20.64 -1.77 -29.48
C ASP A 444 19.98 -0.41 -29.82
N GLY A 445 20.63 0.70 -29.45
CA GLY A 445 20.23 2.08 -29.79
C GLY A 445 19.16 2.68 -28.86
N VAL A 446 18.90 2.03 -27.73
CA VAL A 446 17.94 2.47 -26.71
C VAL A 446 18.57 2.28 -25.32
N TRP A 447 18.34 3.21 -24.39
CA TRP A 447 18.93 3.18 -23.05
C TRP A 447 18.04 3.89 -22.01
N LYS A 448 18.17 3.47 -20.75
CA LYS A 448 17.48 4.07 -19.60
C LYS A 448 18.02 5.49 -19.34
N PRO A 449 17.20 6.47 -18.90
CA PRO A 449 15.84 6.35 -18.34
C PRO A 449 14.68 6.28 -19.34
N SER A 450 14.94 6.26 -20.65
CA SER A 450 13.84 6.04 -21.62
C SER A 450 13.10 4.72 -21.29
N PRO A 451 11.77 4.65 -21.45
CA PRO A 451 11.04 3.38 -21.33
C PRO A 451 11.30 2.42 -22.50
N ALA A 452 11.78 2.94 -23.64
CA ALA A 452 11.98 2.21 -24.89
C ALA A 452 12.77 0.87 -24.77
N PRO A 453 13.88 0.75 -24.01
CA PRO A 453 14.56 -0.54 -23.85
C PRO A 453 13.72 -1.57 -23.08
N ILE A 454 12.89 -1.15 -22.13
CA ILE A 454 11.99 -2.04 -21.39
C ILE A 454 10.82 -2.46 -22.29
N GLU A 455 10.19 -1.51 -22.99
CA GLU A 455 9.13 -1.80 -23.97
C GLU A 455 9.61 -2.80 -25.02
N ARG A 456 10.81 -2.57 -25.58
CA ARG A 456 11.42 -3.48 -26.56
C ARG A 456 11.72 -4.86 -25.97
N ALA A 457 12.13 -4.93 -24.70
CA ALA A 457 12.34 -6.20 -24.03
C ALA A 457 11.01 -6.97 -23.89
N LEU A 458 9.95 -6.29 -23.45
CA LEU A 458 8.63 -6.88 -23.25
C LEU A 458 7.96 -7.31 -24.55
N ASP A 459 8.08 -6.50 -25.61
CA ASP A 459 7.65 -6.86 -26.96
C ASP A 459 8.36 -8.13 -27.46
N GLY A 460 9.67 -8.22 -27.23
CA GLY A 460 10.47 -9.40 -27.58
C GLY A 460 10.10 -10.65 -26.78
N LEU A 461 9.61 -10.49 -25.55
CA LEU A 461 9.10 -11.58 -24.71
C LEU A 461 7.62 -11.91 -24.99
N GLY A 462 6.88 -11.02 -25.66
CA GLY A 462 5.44 -11.14 -25.88
C GLY A 462 4.62 -10.97 -24.61
N VAL A 463 5.04 -10.11 -23.68
CA VAL A 463 4.38 -9.89 -22.39
C VAL A 463 3.88 -8.45 -22.27
N ASP A 464 2.64 -8.28 -21.85
CA ASP A 464 2.05 -6.95 -21.58
C ASP A 464 2.75 -6.29 -20.37
N PRO A 465 3.06 -4.97 -20.42
CA PRO A 465 3.68 -4.27 -19.29
C PRO A 465 2.96 -4.43 -17.95
N SER A 466 1.63 -4.49 -17.93
CA SER A 466 0.85 -4.69 -16.70
C SER A 466 1.07 -6.05 -16.02
N ARG A 467 1.80 -6.96 -16.69
CA ARG A 467 2.21 -8.27 -16.19
C ARG A 467 3.74 -8.41 -16.05
N ALA A 468 4.48 -7.30 -16.14
CA ALA A 468 5.93 -7.29 -16.04
C ALA A 468 6.42 -6.58 -14.77
N VAL A 469 7.56 -7.04 -14.25
CA VAL A 469 8.27 -6.42 -13.13
C VAL A 469 9.62 -5.91 -13.61
N VAL A 470 10.03 -4.73 -13.17
CA VAL A 470 11.39 -4.20 -13.39
C VAL A 470 12.16 -4.25 -12.08
N VAL A 471 13.38 -4.79 -12.10
CA VAL A 471 14.28 -4.88 -10.95
C VAL A 471 15.56 -4.12 -11.27
N GLY A 472 15.88 -3.13 -10.45
CA GLY A 472 17.10 -2.33 -10.58
C GLY A 472 17.62 -1.83 -9.23
N ASP A 473 18.59 -0.93 -9.25
CA ASP A 473 19.17 -0.29 -8.07
C ASP A 473 19.09 1.25 -8.13
N SER A 474 18.72 1.81 -9.29
CA SER A 474 18.88 3.23 -9.56
C SER A 474 17.56 3.93 -9.89
N ARG A 475 17.59 5.27 -9.87
CA ARG A 475 16.47 6.08 -10.35
C ARG A 475 16.15 5.86 -11.83
N TYR A 476 17.13 5.43 -12.63
CA TYR A 476 16.95 5.25 -14.06
C TYR A 476 16.05 4.04 -14.34
N ASP A 477 16.18 2.98 -13.54
CA ASP A 477 15.31 1.80 -13.61
C ASP A 477 13.88 2.15 -13.18
N LEU A 478 13.77 2.96 -12.13
CA LEU A 478 12.51 3.43 -11.61
C LEU A 478 11.76 4.33 -12.60
N GLU A 479 12.43 5.29 -13.22
CA GLU A 479 11.83 6.17 -14.22
C GLU A 479 11.44 5.40 -15.48
N ALA A 480 12.33 4.54 -15.98
CA ALA A 480 12.06 3.74 -17.17
C ALA A 480 10.90 2.77 -16.95
N GLY A 481 10.90 2.02 -15.84
CA GLY A 481 9.86 1.04 -15.52
C GLY A 481 8.49 1.70 -15.33
N ARG A 482 8.41 2.78 -14.55
CA ARG A 482 7.16 3.51 -14.34
C ARG A 482 6.59 4.07 -15.64
N THR A 483 7.45 4.66 -16.47
CA THR A 483 7.02 5.25 -17.75
C THR A 483 6.58 4.18 -18.74
N ALA A 484 7.19 3.00 -18.71
CA ALA A 484 6.78 1.84 -19.49
C ALA A 484 5.45 1.22 -19.02
N GLY A 485 4.89 1.67 -17.89
CA GLY A 485 3.61 1.18 -17.37
C GLY A 485 3.68 -0.25 -16.83
N VAL A 486 4.85 -0.65 -16.32
CA VAL A 486 5.02 -2.00 -15.75
C VAL A 486 4.18 -2.18 -14.49
N ARG A 487 3.87 -3.44 -14.15
CA ARG A 487 3.09 -3.78 -12.94
C ARG A 487 3.71 -3.22 -11.66
N ALA A 488 5.03 -3.38 -11.52
CA ALA A 488 5.78 -2.96 -10.36
C ALA A 488 7.25 -2.70 -10.70
N VAL A 489 7.84 -1.72 -10.02
CA VAL A 489 9.28 -1.48 -10.00
C VAL A 489 9.83 -1.87 -8.62
N VAL A 490 10.84 -2.74 -8.64
CA VAL A 490 11.61 -3.18 -7.48
C VAL A 490 12.98 -2.48 -7.48
N ILE A 491 13.35 -1.87 -6.35
CA ILE A 491 14.68 -1.30 -6.14
C ILE A 491 15.44 -2.09 -5.08
N LEU A 492 16.66 -2.49 -5.40
CA LEU A 492 17.62 -3.07 -4.46
C LEU A 492 18.44 -1.97 -3.80
N GLY A 493 18.42 -1.90 -2.47
CA GLY A 493 19.18 -0.91 -1.72
C GLY A 493 18.49 -0.44 -0.43
N PRO A 494 18.92 0.69 0.15
CA PRO A 494 18.32 1.21 1.37
C PRO A 494 16.90 1.74 1.11
N PRO A 495 15.89 1.33 1.91
CA PRO A 495 14.51 1.81 1.77
C PRO A 495 14.39 3.34 1.87
N ASP A 496 15.21 3.96 2.74
CA ASP A 496 15.27 5.41 2.93
C ASP A 496 16.13 6.13 1.88
N GLY A 497 16.58 5.42 0.85
CA GLY A 497 17.19 6.03 -0.33
C GLY A 497 16.17 6.81 -1.16
N GLU A 498 16.65 7.71 -2.02
CA GLU A 498 15.77 8.48 -2.93
C GLU A 498 14.95 7.57 -3.86
N ALA A 499 15.58 6.53 -4.41
CA ALA A 499 14.91 5.52 -5.25
C ALA A 499 14.04 4.58 -4.41
N GLY A 500 14.52 4.14 -3.24
CA GLY A 500 13.78 3.25 -2.34
C GLY A 500 12.42 3.83 -1.89
N ARG A 501 12.38 5.14 -1.58
CA ARG A 501 11.13 5.84 -1.22
C ARG A 501 10.11 5.94 -2.35
N GLN A 502 10.56 5.79 -3.59
CA GLN A 502 9.72 5.89 -4.77
C GLN A 502 9.41 4.51 -5.37
N ALA A 503 10.19 3.48 -5.09
CA ALA A 503 9.92 2.15 -5.64
C ALA A 503 8.58 1.61 -5.11
N ASP A 504 7.91 0.77 -5.91
CA ASP A 504 6.73 0.04 -5.41
C ASP A 504 7.17 -0.95 -4.33
N LEU A 505 8.33 -1.57 -4.54
CA LEU A 505 8.99 -2.47 -3.60
C LEU A 505 10.47 -2.13 -3.45
N CYS A 506 10.99 -2.23 -2.24
CA CYS A 506 12.41 -2.08 -1.98
C CYS A 506 12.91 -3.23 -1.11
N PHE A 507 13.97 -3.89 -1.56
CA PHE A 507 14.60 -4.99 -0.82
C PHE A 507 16.08 -4.66 -0.55
N PRO A 508 16.63 -5.09 0.59
CA PRO A 508 18.02 -4.84 0.90
C PRO A 508 19.00 -5.60 -0.01
N ASN A 509 18.55 -6.71 -0.63
CA ASN A 509 19.34 -7.57 -1.51
C ASN A 509 18.45 -8.56 -2.28
N LEU A 510 19.06 -9.28 -3.23
CA LEU A 510 18.40 -10.30 -4.04
C LEU A 510 17.88 -11.50 -3.24
N ASP A 511 18.54 -11.89 -2.14
CA ASP A 511 18.06 -13.00 -1.30
C ASP A 511 16.70 -12.67 -0.65
N ALA A 512 16.51 -11.43 -0.20
CA ALA A 512 15.23 -10.97 0.32
C ALA A 512 14.15 -10.94 -0.77
N LEU A 513 14.51 -10.44 -1.97
CA LEU A 513 13.62 -10.48 -3.13
C LEU A 513 13.26 -11.92 -3.52
N ALA A 514 14.21 -12.86 -3.49
CA ALA A 514 13.98 -14.26 -3.86
C ALA A 514 13.02 -14.96 -2.89
N ARG A 515 13.15 -14.73 -1.58
CA ARG A 515 12.20 -15.28 -0.59
C ARG A 515 10.77 -14.77 -0.79
N HIS A 516 10.63 -13.49 -1.14
CA HIS A 516 9.33 -12.90 -1.45
C HIS A 516 8.78 -13.42 -2.79
N ALA A 517 9.64 -13.52 -3.80
CA ALA A 517 9.28 -14.03 -5.12
C ALA A 517 8.79 -15.49 -5.02
N GLU A 518 9.43 -16.33 -4.21
CA GLU A 518 9.01 -17.71 -3.97
C GLU A 518 7.55 -17.78 -3.49
N LEU A 519 7.16 -16.93 -2.52
CA LEU A 519 5.77 -16.84 -2.06
C LEU A 519 4.80 -16.40 -3.18
N CYS A 520 5.23 -15.48 -4.04
CA CYS A 520 4.39 -14.95 -5.12
C CYS A 520 4.23 -15.92 -6.30
N LEU A 521 5.20 -16.83 -6.48
CA LEU A 521 5.26 -17.78 -7.59
C LEU A 521 4.69 -19.16 -7.22
N ASP A 522 4.55 -19.46 -5.93
CA ASP A 522 3.89 -20.66 -5.44
C ASP A 522 2.38 -20.61 -5.79
N GLU A 523 2.04 -21.09 -7.00
CA GLU A 523 0.66 -21.19 -7.51
C GLU A 523 -0.21 -22.22 -6.77
N GLY A 524 0.32 -22.84 -5.72
CA GLY A 524 -0.26 -24.01 -5.04
C GLY A 524 -1.67 -23.83 -4.46
N ASN A 525 -2.25 -22.62 -4.43
CA ASN A 525 -3.56 -22.36 -3.86
C ASN A 525 -4.40 -21.28 -4.57
N ALA A 526 -4.13 -20.94 -5.83
CA ALA A 526 -5.11 -20.15 -6.60
C ALA A 526 -6.34 -21.03 -6.89
N ARG A 527 -7.33 -21.02 -5.99
CA ARG A 527 -8.66 -21.59 -6.19
C ARG A 527 -9.72 -20.53 -6.10
#